data_AF-A0A0K1JMZ4-F1
#
_entry.id   AF-A0A0K1JMZ4-F1
#
_cell.length_a   1.000
_cell.length_b   1.000
_cell.length_c   1.000
_cell.angle_alpha   90.00
_cell.angle_beta   90.00
_cell.angle_gamma   90.00
#
_symmetry.space_group_name_H-M   'P 1'
#
loop_
_entity.id
_entity.type
_entity.pdbx_description
1 polymer ?
#
loop_
_entity_poly.entity_id
_entity_poly.type
_entity_poly.pdbx_seq_one_letter_code
_entity_poly.pdbx_strand_id
1 'polypeptide(L)' 'MKLSVSLPDPDVEFLDAFARERAETRSAALLQAVRLLRARELEGAYEEAFGEWHDSGERELWAAATEDGLDDPAR' A
#
# COMPACT_ATOMS: atom_id res chain seq x y z
N MET A 1 -1.98 0.00 -22.01
CA MET A 1 -3.09 -0.77 -22.64
C MET A 1 -4.37 0.02 -22.46
N LYS A 2 -5.26 0.10 -23.46
CA LYS A 2 -6.61 0.66 -23.28
C LYS A 2 -7.61 -0.48 -23.17
N LEU A 3 -8.55 -0.38 -22.24
CA LEU A 3 -9.59 -1.37 -21.97
C LEU A 3 -10.95 -0.68 -22.07
N SER A 4 -11.93 -1.36 -22.67
CA SER A 4 -13.34 -0.95 -22.61
C SER A 4 -14.01 -1.83 -21.56
N VAL A 5 -14.65 -1.22 -20.57
CA VAL A 5 -15.29 -1.92 -19.45
C VAL A 5 -16.70 -1.40 -19.26
N SER A 6 -17.60 -2.27 -18.82
CA SER A 6 -18.96 -1.91 -18.42
C SER A 6 -19.07 -2.04 -16.91
N LEU A 7 -19.53 -0.99 -16.25
CA LEU A 7 -19.74 -0.93 -14.80
C LEU A 7 -21.16 -0.42 -14.53
N PRO A 8 -21.82 -0.87 -13.46
CA PRO A 8 -23.05 -0.26 -12.97
C PRO A 8 -22.87 1.25 -12.70
N ASP A 9 -23.92 2.04 -12.93
CA ASP A 9 -23.89 3.49 -12.69
C ASP A 9 -23.40 3.86 -11.26
N PRO A 10 -23.83 3.18 -10.18
CA PRO A 10 -23.35 3.48 -8.83
C PRO A 10 -21.83 3.32 -8.66
N ASP A 11 -21.23 2.34 -9.35
CA ASP A 11 -19.79 2.08 -9.26
C ASP A 11 -19.00 3.14 -10.04
N VAL A 12 -19.56 3.65 -11.14
CA VAL A 12 -18.98 4.79 -11.89
C VAL A 12 -19.06 6.07 -11.06
N GLU A 13 -20.18 6.33 -10.39
CA GLU A 13 -20.35 7.49 -9.50
C GLU A 13 -19.34 7.47 -8.34
N PHE A 14 -19.14 6.30 -7.73
CA PHE A 14 -18.13 6.13 -6.69
C PHE A 14 -16.72 6.40 -7.22
N LEU A 15 -16.36 5.83 -8.38
CA LEU A 15 -15.05 6.04 -9.01
C LEU A 15 -14.81 7.52 -9.34
N ASP A 16 -15.85 8.25 -9.75
CA ASP A 16 -15.79 9.68 -10.03
C ASP A 16 -15.61 10.54 -8.79
N ALA A 17 -16.28 10.20 -7.70
CA ALA A 17 -16.06 10.85 -6.41
C ALA A 17 -14.61 10.64 -5.95
N PHE A 18 -14.15 9.39 -5.96
CA PHE A 18 -12.79 9.03 -5.55
C PHE A 18 -11.71 9.71 -6.39
N ALA A 19 -11.88 9.75 -7.72
CA ALA A 19 -10.93 10.43 -8.62
C ALA A 19 -10.91 11.94 -8.37
N ARG A 20 -12.06 12.58 -8.13
CA ARG A 20 -12.15 14.02 -7.86
C ARG A 20 -11.45 14.42 -6.56
N GLU A 21 -11.64 13.64 -5.49
CA GLU A 21 -10.99 13.90 -4.18
C GLU A 21 -9.46 13.94 -4.29
N ARG A 22 -8.89 13.21 -5.25
CA ARG A 22 -7.43 13.09 -5.46
C ARG A 22 -6.91 13.90 -6.64
N ALA A 23 -7.78 14.67 -7.31
CA ALA A 23 -7.48 15.35 -8.57
C ALA A 23 -6.90 14.42 -9.65
N GLU A 24 -7.44 13.20 -9.74
CA GLU A 24 -6.99 12.14 -10.64
C GLU A 24 -7.97 11.90 -11.80
N THR A 25 -7.53 11.15 -12.82
CA THR A 25 -8.42 10.64 -13.87
C THR A 25 -9.07 9.32 -13.46
N ARG A 26 -10.24 8.97 -14.05
CA ARG A 26 -10.87 7.64 -13.84
C ARG A 26 -9.91 6.47 -14.04
N SER A 27 -9.04 6.54 -15.05
CA SER A 27 -8.06 5.49 -15.30
C SER A 27 -6.95 5.41 -14.25
N ALA A 28 -6.54 6.55 -13.67
CA ALA A 28 -5.58 6.58 -12.56
C ALA A 28 -6.20 6.00 -11.28
N ALA A 29 -7.42 6.41 -10.96
CA ALA A 29 -8.19 5.85 -9.85
C ALA A 29 -8.39 4.32 -9.99
N LEU A 30 -8.77 3.86 -11.18
CA LEU A 30 -8.93 2.42 -11.45
C LEU A 30 -7.59 1.66 -11.34
N LEU A 31 -6.49 2.25 -11.80
CA LEU A 31 -5.15 1.68 -11.62
C LEU A 31 -4.77 1.57 -10.14
N GLN A 32 -5.11 2.58 -9.32
CA GLN A 32 -4.91 2.52 -7.87
C GLN A 32 -5.73 1.38 -7.25
N ALA A 33 -7.00 1.22 -7.63
CA ALA A 33 -7.83 0.12 -7.16
C ALA A 33 -7.22 -1.26 -7.48
N VAL A 34 -6.71 -1.44 -8.71
CA VAL A 34 -6.01 -2.69 -9.10
C VAL A 34 -4.75 -2.93 -8.26
N ARG A 35 -3.97 -1.88 -7.96
CA ARG A 35 -2.80 -2.00 -7.07
C ARG A 35 -3.20 -2.40 -5.65
N LEU A 36 -4.28 -1.83 -5.13
CA LEU A 36 -4.81 -2.18 -3.81
C LEU A 36 -5.30 -3.63 -3.76
N LEU A 37 -5.96 -4.12 -4.82
CA LEU A 37 -6.34 -5.53 -4.92
C LEU A 37 -5.11 -6.45 -4.86
N ARG A 38 -4.06 -6.14 -5.62
CA ARG A 38 -2.82 -6.93 -5.57
C ARG A 38 -2.12 -6.84 -4.21
N ALA A 39 -2.13 -5.68 -3.57
CA ALA A 39 -1.56 -5.52 -2.24
C ALA A 39 -2.30 -6.35 -1.19
N ARG A 40 -3.64 -6.48 -1.30
CA ARG A 40 -4.43 -7.37 -0.44
C ARG A 40 -4.03 -8.84 -0.52
N GLU A 41 -3.57 -9.30 -1.69
CA GLU A 41 -3.05 -10.67 -1.82
C GLU A 41 -1.78 -10.89 -1.00
N LEU A 42 -1.05 -9.81 -0.64
CA LEU A 42 0.16 -9.86 0.18
C LEU A 42 -0.12 -9.76 1.68
N GLU A 43 -1.35 -9.43 2.09
CA GLU A 43 -1.69 -9.16 3.50
C GLU A 43 -1.33 -10.36 4.41
N GLY A 44 -1.75 -11.57 4.03
CA GLY A 44 -1.42 -12.78 4.79
C GLY A 44 0.08 -13.09 4.82
N ALA A 45 0.80 -12.82 3.72
CA ALA A 45 2.25 -13.02 3.67
C ALA A 45 3.01 -12.02 4.56
N TYR A 46 2.53 -10.77 4.65
CA TYR A 46 3.07 -9.79 5.59
C TYR A 46 2.74 -10.14 7.04
N GLU A 47 1.54 -10.63 7.32
CA GLU A 47 1.14 -11.09 8.65
C GLU A 47 2.01 -12.25 9.13
N GLU A 48 2.21 -13.26 8.27
CA GLU A 48 3.10 -14.40 8.54
C GLU A 48 4.54 -13.93 8.77
N ALA A 49 5.10 -13.12 7.86
CA ALA A 49 6.47 -12.64 7.98
C ALA A 49 6.70 -11.78 9.24
N PHE A 50 5.73 -10.96 9.64
CA PHE A 50 5.82 -10.21 10.89
C PHE A 50 5.68 -11.09 12.13
N GLY A 51 4.87 -12.15 12.07
CA GLY A 51 4.82 -13.17 13.11
C GLY A 51 6.16 -13.88 13.28
N GLU A 52 6.72 -14.38 12.18
CA GLU A 52 8.03 -15.05 12.17
C GLU A 52 9.14 -14.15 12.74
N TRP A 53 9.20 -12.89 12.29
CA TRP A 53 10.16 -11.90 12.78
C TRP A 53 10.02 -11.62 14.28
N HIS A 54 8.79 -11.55 14.77
CA HIS A 54 8.51 -11.31 16.19
C HIS A 54 8.95 -12.50 17.04
N ASP A 55 8.73 -13.73 16.54
CA ASP A 55 9.01 -14.96 17.28
C ASP A 55 10.46 -15.43 17.16
N SER A 56 11.21 -14.95 16.16
CA SER A 56 12.62 -15.30 15.91
C SER A 56 13.61 -14.62 16.86
N GLY A 57 13.19 -13.59 17.60
CA GLY A 57 14.07 -12.74 18.41
C GLY A 57 14.92 -11.76 17.58
N GLU A 58 14.72 -11.70 16.26
CA GLU A 58 15.41 -10.75 15.40
C GLU A 58 14.96 -9.31 15.68
N ARG A 59 13.71 -9.13 16.14
CA ARG A 59 13.21 -7.83 16.59
C ARG A 59 14.13 -7.17 17.62
N GLU A 60 14.51 -7.89 18.67
CA GLU A 60 15.37 -7.38 19.74
C GLU A 60 16.80 -7.13 19.24
N LEU A 61 17.29 -8.01 18.36
CA LEU A 61 18.62 -7.87 17.74
C LEU A 61 18.72 -6.57 16.93
N TRP A 62 17.71 -6.28 16.11
CA TRP A 62 17.71 -5.12 15.22
C TRP A 62 17.28 -3.81 15.92
N ALA A 63 16.58 -3.89 17.05
CA ALA A 63 16.18 -2.72 17.83
C ALA A 63 17.36 -1.82 18.19
N ALA A 64 18.54 -2.40 18.46
CA ALA A 64 19.76 -1.66 18.83
C ALA A 64 20.25 -0.68 17.74
N ALA A 65 19.95 -0.95 16.46
CA ALA A 65 20.40 -0.12 15.34
C ALA A 65 19.41 1.00 14.98
N THR A 66 18.29 1.15 15.72
CA THR A 66 17.20 2.07 15.35
C THR A 66 17.60 3.55 15.43
N GLU A 67 18.56 3.88 16.31
CA GLU A 67 19.00 5.27 16.57
C GLU A 67 20.31 5.64 15.87
N ASP A 68 20.91 4.69 15.13
CA ASP A 68 22.20 4.88 14.48
C ASP A 68 22.15 6.04 13.47
N GLY A 69 23.00 7.06 13.70
CA GLY A 69 23.16 8.20 12.79
C GLY A 69 22.12 9.31 12.91
N LEU A 70 21.21 9.25 13.88
CA LEU A 70 20.25 10.33 14.15
C LEU A 70 20.88 11.55 14.85
N ASP A 71 22.00 11.37 15.54
CA ASP A 71 22.72 12.41 16.27
C ASP A 71 23.94 12.98 15.51
N ASP A 72 24.04 12.79 14.19
CA ASP A 72 25.13 13.38 13.39
C ASP A 72 24.76 14.77 12.87
N PRO A 73 25.23 15.87 13.50
CA PRO A 73 24.93 17.23 13.05
C PRO A 73 25.65 17.64 11.76
N ALA A 74 26.49 16.77 11.17
CA ALA A 74 27.31 17.08 10.00
C ALA A 74 26.79 16.45 8.68
N ARG A 75 25.57 15.88 8.67
CA ARG A 75 24.91 15.38 7.45
C ARG A 75 23.76 16.26 6.98
#